data_AF-A0A0B6Z7K2-F1
#
_entry.id   AF-A0A0B6Z7K2-F1
#
_cell.length_a   1.000
_cell.length_b   1.000
_cell.length_c   1.000
_cell.angle_alpha   90.00
_cell.angle_beta   90.00
_cell.angle_gamma   90.00
#
_symmetry.space_group_name_H-M   'P 1'
#
loop_
_entity.id
_entity.type
_entity.pdbx_description
1 polymer ?
#
loop_
_entity_poly.entity_id
_entity_poly.type
_entity_poly.pdbx_seq_one_letter_code
_entity_poly.pdbx_strand_id
1 'polypeptide(L)'
;MNENGRTYERLEDDDNLSETDSSMVSHTQKEDESIISLSHKFPTLNFSNTTRSAHFTIKTAKGVMSHEVNHDILHACEIEASRVYTQSDFVQISLGHTCYYGDGLCCVYFDRPLLVKTLFSGYY
;
A
#
# COMPACT_ATOMS: atom_id res chain seq x y z
N MET A 1 -35.29 -46.51 -30.53
CA MET A 1 -35.20 -47.53 -31.59
C MET A 1 -34.11 -47.05 -32.53
N ASN A 2 -32.88 -47.56 -32.33
CA ASN A 2 -32.12 -48.42 -33.27
C ASN A 2 -31.58 -47.57 -34.45
N GLU A 3 -30.29 -47.46 -34.72
CA GLU A 3 -29.31 -48.55 -34.90
C GLU A 3 -27.85 -48.07 -34.82
N ASN A 4 -26.98 -49.00 -34.45
CA ASN A 4 -25.52 -48.90 -34.40
C ASN A 4 -24.87 -48.97 -35.79
N GLY A 5 -23.71 -48.33 -35.94
CA GLY A 5 -22.77 -48.62 -37.03
C GLY A 5 -21.33 -48.20 -36.67
N ARG A 6 -20.52 -49.17 -36.21
CA ARG A 6 -19.03 -49.12 -36.13
C ARG A 6 -18.47 -49.06 -37.58
N THR A 7 -17.23 -48.69 -37.91
CA THR A 7 -15.93 -49.16 -37.37
C THR A 7 -14.77 -48.39 -38.06
N TYR A 8 -13.62 -48.43 -37.37
CA TYR A 8 -12.29 -47.82 -37.57
C TYR A 8 -11.58 -47.98 -38.92
N GLU A 9 -10.72 -47.01 -39.26
CA GLU A 9 -9.37 -47.26 -39.79
C GLU A 9 -8.33 -46.33 -39.12
N ARG A 10 -7.13 -46.89 -38.97
CA ARG A 10 -5.94 -46.47 -38.21
C ARG A 10 -4.78 -46.35 -39.23
N LEU A 11 -3.77 -45.54 -38.92
CA LEU A 11 -2.31 -45.70 -39.16
C LEU A 11 -1.71 -44.28 -39.06
N GLU A 12 -0.95 -43.95 -37.99
CA GLU A 12 0.52 -44.11 -37.86
C GLU A 12 1.25 -43.25 -38.89
N ASP A 13 2.35 -42.56 -38.65
CA ASP A 13 3.16 -42.04 -37.55
C ASP A 13 4.18 -41.17 -38.34
N ASP A 14 4.73 -40.09 -37.78
CA ASP A 14 6.15 -39.77 -38.00
C ASP A 14 6.59 -38.54 -37.21
N ASP A 15 7.68 -38.79 -36.49
CA ASP A 15 8.46 -37.91 -35.65
C ASP A 15 8.98 -36.66 -36.38
N ASN A 16 9.05 -35.53 -35.66
CA ASN A 16 10.23 -34.68 -35.79
C ASN A 16 10.53 -33.87 -34.51
N LEU A 17 11.69 -34.17 -33.96
CA LEU A 17 12.40 -33.46 -32.89
C LEU A 17 13.01 -32.15 -33.42
N SER A 18 13.03 -31.10 -32.60
CA SER A 18 14.18 -30.20 -32.54
C SER A 18 14.28 -29.50 -31.18
N GLU A 19 15.45 -29.62 -30.56
CA GLU A 19 15.84 -29.06 -29.27
C GLU A 19 16.27 -27.57 -29.34
N THR A 20 16.37 -26.97 -28.14
CA THR A 20 17.21 -25.82 -27.69
C THR A 20 16.85 -24.38 -28.09
N ASP A 21 16.48 -23.56 -27.08
CA ASP A 21 17.35 -22.55 -26.42
C ASP A 21 16.57 -21.91 -25.24
N SER A 22 16.94 -22.08 -23.97
CA SER A 22 17.91 -21.33 -23.15
C SER A 22 17.63 -19.81 -22.98
N SER A 23 17.40 -19.43 -21.72
CA SER A 23 17.31 -18.06 -21.15
C SER A 23 16.05 -17.24 -21.53
N MET A 24 15.31 -16.57 -20.64
CA MET A 24 15.59 -16.06 -19.30
C MET A 24 14.42 -16.42 -18.37
N VAL A 25 14.69 -17.22 -17.34
CA VAL A 25 13.88 -17.17 -16.12
C VAL A 25 14.18 -15.81 -15.51
N SER A 26 13.32 -14.83 -15.75
CA SER A 26 13.30 -13.63 -14.92
C SER A 26 13.01 -14.10 -13.50
N HIS A 27 14.07 -14.22 -12.69
CA HIS A 27 13.97 -14.04 -11.26
C HIS A 27 13.43 -12.63 -11.04
N THR A 28 12.13 -12.47 -11.16
CA THR A 28 11.43 -11.49 -10.35
C THR A 28 11.63 -12.01 -8.94
N GLN A 29 12.69 -11.51 -8.29
CA GLN A 29 12.83 -11.62 -6.85
C GLN A 29 11.46 -11.19 -6.31
N LYS A 30 10.71 -12.15 -5.77
CA LYS A 30 9.59 -11.83 -4.90
C LYS A 30 10.26 -11.08 -3.77
N GLU A 31 10.21 -9.75 -3.83
CA GLU A 31 10.53 -8.91 -2.69
C GLU A 31 9.74 -9.49 -1.53
N ASP A 32 10.44 -9.87 -0.46
CA ASP A 32 9.82 -10.41 0.74
C ASP A 32 8.75 -9.41 1.19
N GLU A 33 7.48 -9.73 0.93
CA GLU A 33 6.30 -9.05 1.47
C GLU A 33 6.20 -9.37 2.97
N SER A 34 7.26 -9.04 3.70
CA SER A 34 7.25 -9.08 5.14
C SER A 34 6.24 -8.05 5.62
N ILE A 35 5.30 -8.51 6.44
CA ILE A 35 4.37 -7.65 7.15
C ILE A 35 5.19 -6.81 8.13
N ILE A 36 5.01 -5.49 8.06
CA ILE A 36 5.75 -4.54 8.89
C ILE A 36 4.76 -3.75 9.73
N SER A 37 4.99 -3.67 11.04
CA SER A 37 4.31 -2.70 11.88
C SER A 37 4.79 -1.29 11.56
N LEU A 38 3.88 -0.31 11.43
CA LEU A 38 4.25 1.10 11.21
C LEU A 38 5.28 1.61 12.23
N SER A 39 5.10 1.26 13.52
CA SER A 39 6.04 1.63 14.58
C SER A 39 7.42 0.97 14.42
N HIS A 40 7.51 -0.18 13.75
CA HIS A 40 8.77 -0.82 13.45
C HIS A 40 9.52 -0.10 12.33
N LYS A 41 8.80 0.34 11.28
CA LYS A 41 9.38 1.10 10.17
C LYS A 41 9.73 2.55 10.56
N PHE A 42 8.90 3.15 11.40
CA PHE A 42 9.08 4.52 11.90
C PHE A 42 9.08 4.51 13.42
N PRO A 43 10.24 4.26 14.06
CA PRO A 43 10.35 4.11 15.52
C PRO A 43 9.94 5.35 16.31
N THR A 44 9.88 6.51 15.65
CA THR A 44 9.46 7.78 16.25
C THR A 44 7.94 7.96 16.27
N LEU A 45 7.17 7.08 15.61
CA LEU A 45 5.71 7.10 15.68
C LEU A 45 5.25 6.55 17.02
N ASN A 46 4.62 7.42 17.82
CA ASN A 46 3.92 7.03 19.03
C ASN A 46 2.42 6.94 18.73
N PHE A 47 1.89 5.72 18.73
CA PHE A 47 0.46 5.49 18.71
C PHE A 47 -0.09 5.75 20.10
N SER A 48 -0.90 6.80 20.27
CA SER A 48 -1.80 6.87 21.41
C SER A 48 -3.11 6.20 21.01
N ASN A 49 -3.62 5.28 21.82
CA ASN A 49 -4.98 4.73 21.67
C ASN A 49 -6.08 5.77 21.99
N THR A 50 -5.75 7.07 21.93
CA THR A 50 -6.69 8.16 22.20
C THR A 50 -7.12 8.77 20.88
N THR A 51 -8.42 9.10 20.78
CA THR A 51 -9.03 9.77 19.63
C THR A 51 -8.59 11.24 19.47
N ARG A 52 -7.42 11.60 20.02
CA ARG A 52 -6.89 12.96 19.99
C ARG A 52 -5.71 13.03 19.03
N SER A 53 -5.95 13.59 17.85
CA SER A 53 -4.90 13.91 16.88
C SER A 53 -4.56 15.39 16.96
N ALA A 54 -3.51 15.72 17.72
CA ALA A 54 -2.91 17.05 17.64
C ALA A 54 -2.36 17.23 16.23
N HIS A 55 -2.82 18.27 15.52
CA HIS A 55 -2.44 18.51 14.13
C HIS A 55 -2.31 20.01 13.84
N PHE A 56 -1.59 20.32 12.75
CA PHE A 56 -1.52 21.66 12.18
C PHE A 56 -2.15 21.64 10.79
N THR A 57 -3.19 22.46 10.59
CA THR A 57 -3.74 22.67 9.24
C THR A 57 -2.83 23.64 8.49
N ILE A 58 -2.17 23.16 7.43
CA ILE A 58 -1.31 24.00 6.57
C ILE A 58 -2.14 24.71 5.50
N LYS A 59 -3.04 23.96 4.84
CA LYS A 59 -3.89 24.46 3.76
C LYS A 59 -5.11 23.56 3.59
N THR A 60 -6.23 24.14 3.19
CA THR A 60 -7.43 23.40 2.78
C THR A 60 -7.80 23.72 1.33
N ALA A 61 -8.54 22.81 0.69
CA ALA A 61 -9.15 23.09 -0.60
C ALA A 61 -10.28 24.14 -0.47
N LYS A 62 -10.64 24.80 -1.57
CA LYS A 62 -11.69 25.81 -1.57
C LYS A 62 -13.02 25.17 -1.15
N GLY A 63 -13.64 25.71 -0.10
CA GLY A 63 -14.93 25.23 0.42
C GLY A 63 -14.81 24.16 1.49
N VAL A 64 -13.61 23.64 1.77
CA VAL A 64 -13.37 22.69 2.86
C VAL A 64 -13.17 23.45 4.17
N MET A 65 -13.97 23.09 5.16
CA MET A 65 -13.94 23.66 6.50
C MET A 65 -12.96 22.91 7.40
N SER A 66 -12.39 23.60 8.39
CA SER A 66 -11.37 23.00 9.28
C SER A 66 -11.87 21.80 10.09
N HIS A 67 -13.18 21.71 10.37
CA HIS A 67 -13.73 20.57 11.10
C HIS A 67 -13.77 19.29 10.26
N GLU A 68 -13.87 19.41 8.93
CA GLU A 68 -13.81 18.28 8.00
C GLU A 68 -12.39 17.68 7.99
N VAL A 69 -11.37 18.54 8.03
CA VAL A 69 -9.96 18.11 8.17
C VAL A 69 -9.75 17.25 9.42
N ASN A 70 -10.39 17.60 10.53
CA ASN A 70 -10.27 16.81 11.75
C ASN A 70 -10.89 15.41 11.58
N HIS A 71 -11.99 15.28 10.85
CA HIS A 71 -12.58 13.98 10.53
C HIS A 71 -11.63 13.13 9.67
N ASP A 72 -11.03 13.71 8.63
CA ASP A 72 -10.07 13.01 7.76
C ASP A 72 -8.85 12.51 8.53
N ILE A 73 -8.34 13.30 9.47
CA ILE A 73 -7.20 12.90 10.31
C ILE A 73 -7.59 11.75 11.24
N LEU A 74 -8.75 11.80 11.88
CA LEU A 74 -9.21 10.71 12.75
C LEU A 74 -9.40 9.42 11.95
N HIS A 75 -9.99 9.51 10.77
CA HIS A 75 -10.14 8.37 9.86
C HIS A 75 -8.78 7.81 9.43
N ALA A 76 -7.81 8.66 9.10
CA ALA A 76 -6.44 8.22 8.79
C ALA A 76 -5.79 7.48 9.98
N CYS A 77 -5.96 7.97 11.21
CA CYS A 77 -5.47 7.29 12.41
C CYS A 77 -6.14 5.90 12.62
N GLU A 78 -7.43 5.77 12.32
CA GLU A 78 -8.14 4.48 12.38
C GLU A 78 -7.62 3.48 11.34
N ILE A 79 -7.35 3.94 10.12
CA ILE A 79 -6.71 3.14 9.07
C ILE A 79 -5.31 2.71 9.53
N GLU A 80 -4.51 3.62 10.09
CA GLU A 80 -3.18 3.33 10.62
C GLU A 80 -3.18 2.27 11.71
N ALA A 81 -4.18 2.29 12.60
CA ALA A 81 -4.30 1.34 13.69
C ALA A 81 -4.77 -0.06 13.24
N SER A 82 -5.55 -0.15 12.16
CA SER A 82 -6.21 -1.39 11.73
C SER A 82 -5.56 -2.06 10.52
N ARG A 83 -4.86 -1.30 9.67
CA ARG A 83 -4.27 -1.80 8.43
C ARG A 83 -2.98 -2.55 8.71
N VAL A 84 -2.81 -3.66 8.00
CA VAL A 84 -1.54 -4.39 7.92
C VAL A 84 -0.73 -3.80 6.78
N TYR A 85 0.52 -3.42 7.05
CA TYR A 85 1.41 -2.81 6.07
C TYR A 85 2.45 -3.80 5.58
N THR A 86 2.85 -3.63 4.33
CA THR A 86 3.98 -4.30 3.68
C THR A 86 5.01 -3.26 3.25
N GLN A 87 6.20 -3.69 2.88
CA GLN A 87 7.25 -2.76 2.44
C GLN A 87 6.85 -2.00 1.17
N SER A 88 6.10 -2.64 0.26
CA SER A 88 5.65 -2.09 -1.03
C SER A 88 4.54 -1.04 -0.90
N ASP A 89 3.85 -0.97 0.25
CA ASP A 89 2.87 0.10 0.53
C ASP A 89 3.51 1.49 0.64
N PHE A 90 4.84 1.57 0.77
CA PHE A 90 5.57 2.81 0.99
C PHE A 90 6.45 3.16 -0.20
N VAL A 91 6.29 4.39 -0.69
CA VAL A 91 7.17 4.97 -1.71
C VAL A 91 8.16 5.92 -1.02
N GLN A 92 9.45 5.74 -1.27
CA GLN A 92 10.49 6.64 -0.78
C GLN A 92 10.33 8.03 -1.39
N ILE A 93 10.43 9.07 -0.56
CA ILE A 93 10.52 10.47 -0.96
C ILE A 93 11.78 11.11 -0.33
N SER A 94 12.06 12.37 -0.67
CA SER A 94 13.31 13.05 -0.27
C SER A 94 13.53 13.19 1.24
N LEU A 95 12.46 13.27 2.03
CA LEU A 95 12.51 13.49 3.48
C LEU A 95 11.88 12.34 4.30
N GLY A 96 11.55 11.24 3.65
CA GLY A 96 10.75 10.20 4.28
C GLY A 96 10.13 9.22 3.31
N HIS A 97 8.95 8.76 3.67
CA HIS A 97 8.17 7.77 2.92
C HIS A 97 6.73 8.24 2.81
N THR A 98 6.05 7.86 1.74
CA THR A 98 4.63 8.14 1.56
C THR A 98 3.82 6.87 1.39
N CYS A 99 2.61 6.84 1.91
CA CYS A 99 1.67 5.73 1.79
C CYS A 99 0.30 6.27 1.40
N TYR A 100 -0.33 5.64 0.41
CA TYR A 100 -1.67 5.97 -0.04
C TYR A 100 -2.71 5.03 0.61
N TYR A 101 -3.74 5.60 1.22
CA TYR A 101 -4.77 4.85 1.93
C TYR A 101 -6.02 4.57 1.11
N GLY A 102 -6.12 5.15 -0.09
CA GLY A 102 -7.40 5.18 -0.81
C GLY A 102 -8.16 6.47 -0.53
N ASP A 103 -9.25 6.69 -1.26
CA ASP A 103 -10.18 7.81 -1.07
C ASP A 103 -9.53 9.20 -1.03
N GLY A 104 -8.40 9.37 -1.73
CA GLY A 104 -7.66 10.64 -1.75
C GLY A 104 -6.83 10.92 -0.49
N LEU A 105 -6.79 9.99 0.47
CA LEU A 105 -5.96 10.11 1.68
C LEU A 105 -4.55 9.57 1.43
N CYS A 106 -3.57 10.43 1.69
CA CYS A 106 -2.15 10.12 1.53
C CYS A 106 -1.39 10.61 2.75
N CYS A 107 -0.64 9.72 3.38
CA CYS A 107 0.21 10.06 4.52
C CYS A 107 1.66 10.16 4.10
N VAL A 108 2.38 11.09 4.74
CA VAL A 108 3.82 11.25 4.62
C VAL A 108 4.45 11.05 5.99
N TYR A 109 5.35 10.08 6.06
CA TYR A 109 6.12 9.72 7.23
C TYR A 109 7.53 10.25 7.09
N PHE A 110 7.93 11.18 7.96
CA PHE A 110 9.27 11.74 7.96
C PHE A 110 10.25 10.79 8.63
N ASP A 111 11.45 10.63 8.06
CA ASP A 111 12.51 9.79 8.65
C ASP A 111 13.04 10.36 9.97
N ARG A 112 12.81 11.66 10.21
CA ARG A 112 13.16 12.36 11.44
C ARG A 112 11.99 13.23 11.92
N PRO A 113 11.78 13.37 13.24
CA PRO A 113 10.74 14.25 13.78
C PRO A 113 10.93 15.70 13.32
N LEU A 114 9.84 16.34 12.91
CA LEU A 114 9.82 17.76 12.60
C LEU A 114 9.66 18.57 13.89
N LEU A 115 10.59 19.50 14.13
CA LEU A 115 10.55 20.38 15.29
C LEU A 115 9.92 21.72 14.90
N VAL A 116 8.79 22.04 15.53
CA VAL A 116 8.07 23.31 15.32
C VAL A 116 8.04 24.10 16.63
N LYS A 117 8.43 25.37 16.59
CA LYS A 117 8.30 26.27 17.74
C LYS A 117 6.87 26.84 17.75
N THR A 118 6.16 26.67 18.85
CA THR A 118 4.79 27.15 19.02
C THR A 118 4.68 28.11 20.20
N LEU A 119 3.74 29.05 20.12
CA LEU A 119 3.33 29.90 21.23
C LEU A 119 1.86 29.60 21.53
N PHE A 120 1.56 29.23 22.77
CA PHE A 120 0.19 29.02 23.20
C PHE A 120 -0.55 30.37 23.26
N SER A 121 -1.68 30.47 22.58
CA SER A 121 -2.52 31.68 22.52
C SER A 121 -3.99 31.30 22.42
N GLY A 122 -4.87 32.23 22.79
CA GLY A 122 -6.32 32.11 22.60
C GLY A 122 -6.79 33.09 21.52
N TYR A 123 -7.70 32.63 20.67
CA TYR A 123 -8.35 33.43 19.64
C TYR A 123 -9.86 33.48 19.94
N TYR A 124 -10.48 34.64 19.78
CA TYR A 124 -11.92 34.85 19.98
C TYR A 124 -12.64 34.95 18.64
#